data_AF-A0A8S3EKU6-F1
#
_entry.id   AF-A0A8S3EKU6-F1
#
_cell.length_a   1.000
_cell.length_b   1.000
_cell.length_c   1.000
_cell.angle_alpha   90.00
_cell.angle_beta   90.00
_cell.angle_gamma   90.00
#
_symmetry.space_group_name_H-M   'P 1'
#
loop_
_entity.id
_entity.type
_entity.pdbx_description
1 polymer ?
#
loop_
_entity_poly.entity_id
_entity_poly.type
_entity_poly.pdbx_seq_one_letter_code
_entity_poly.pdbx_strand_id
1 'polypeptide(L)'
;MSTILHKGYIYTVERKTKTKSIFRCKNRNCKARCHTNLSMDAFLSLPTSHCHALQPDSIPAIQLKIGIEVHAAITDEPTSTIIHSALRAYPLGAAGQLPKNESLMLMIQR
;
A
#
# COMPACT_ATOMS: atom_id res chain seq x y z
N MET A 1 -3.28 2.23 -8.02
CA MET A 1 -2.00 1.52 -8.26
C MET A 1 -1.76 0.56 -7.11
N SER A 2 -1.83 -0.76 -7.33
CA SER A 2 -1.72 -1.74 -6.24
C SER A 2 -0.36 -1.65 -5.53
N THR A 3 -0.39 -1.40 -4.23
CA THR A 3 0.77 -1.26 -3.34
C THR A 3 0.64 -2.28 -2.23
N ILE A 4 1.75 -2.93 -1.85
CA ILE A 4 1.77 -3.84 -0.70
C ILE A 4 2.82 -3.40 0.32
N LEU A 5 2.50 -3.63 1.59
CA LEU A 5 3.44 -3.46 2.70
C LEU A 5 3.83 -4.85 3.21
N HIS A 6 5.12 -5.15 3.22
CA HIS A 6 5.61 -6.43 3.74
C HIS A 6 6.88 -6.21 4.56
N LYS A 7 6.85 -6.65 5.83
CA LYS A 7 7.95 -6.49 6.80
C LYS A 7 8.50 -5.05 6.86
N GLY A 8 7.61 -4.06 6.78
CA GLY A 8 7.97 -2.63 6.79
C GLY A 8 8.60 -2.09 5.50
N TYR A 9 8.70 -2.90 4.45
CA TYR A 9 9.08 -2.47 3.11
C TYR A 9 7.87 -2.31 2.21
N ILE A 10 7.97 -1.33 1.32
CA ILE A 10 6.88 -0.93 0.43
C ILE A 10 7.20 -1.44 -0.96
N TYR A 11 6.24 -2.13 -1.56
CA TYR A 11 6.38 -2.60 -2.92
C TYR A 11 5.24 -2.11 -3.80
N THR A 12 5.58 -1.79 -5.04
CA THR A 12 4.64 -1.43 -6.10
C THR A 12 4.62 -2.52 -7.15
N VAL A 13 3.45 -2.76 -7.75
CA VAL A 13 3.35 -3.69 -8.89
C VAL A 13 4.28 -3.23 -10.00
N GLU A 14 5.19 -4.11 -10.40
CA GLU A 14 6.05 -3.93 -11.57
C GLU A 14 5.44 -4.62 -12.79
N ARG A 15 4.96 -5.86 -12.61
CA ARG A 15 4.38 -6.64 -13.71
C ARG A 15 3.33 -7.62 -13.17
N LYS A 16 2.21 -7.75 -13.87
CA LYS A 16 1.24 -8.83 -13.65
C LYS A 16 1.36 -9.85 -14.79
N THR A 17 1.32 -11.14 -14.45
CA THR A 17 1.21 -12.24 -15.42
C THR A 17 -0.11 -12.97 -15.19
N LYS A 18 -0.43 -13.97 -16.03
CA LYS A 18 -1.61 -14.83 -15.85
C LYS A 18 -1.60 -15.66 -14.56
N THR A 19 -0.47 -15.74 -13.85
CA THR A 19 -0.30 -16.65 -12.71
C THR A 19 0.23 -15.96 -11.47
N LYS A 20 0.89 -14.80 -11.62
CA LYS A 20 1.52 -14.10 -10.50
C LYS A 20 1.59 -12.60 -10.71
N SER A 21 1.69 -11.89 -9.59
CA SER A 21 2.03 -10.47 -9.56
C SER A 21 3.46 -10.31 -9.05
N ILE A 22 4.27 -9.58 -9.81
CA ILE A 22 5.66 -9.25 -9.47
C ILE A 22 5.67 -7.83 -8.93
N PHE A 23 6.17 -7.68 -7.71
CA PHE A 23 6.30 -6.39 -7.04
C PHE A 23 7.77 -6.05 -6.88
N ARG A 24 8.07 -4.76 -7.04
CA ARG A 24 9.40 -4.18 -6.83
C ARG A 24 9.33 -3.21 -5.66
N CYS A 25 10.40 -3.15 -4.87
CA CYS A 25 10.53 -2.13 -3.84
C CYS A 25 10.31 -0.73 -4.41
N LYS A 26 9.59 0.12 -3.68
CA LYS A 26 9.27 1.51 -4.08
C LYS A 26 10.53 2.37 -4.24
N ASN A 27 11.59 2.07 -3.49
CA ASN A 27 12.87 2.76 -3.63
C ASN A 27 13.51 2.39 -4.98
N ARG A 28 13.70 3.38 -5.87
CA ARG A 28 14.23 3.16 -7.23
C ARG A 28 15.66 2.61 -7.24
N ASN A 29 16.44 2.90 -6.20
CA ASN A 29 17.80 2.39 -6.05
C ASN A 29 17.82 0.95 -5.49
N CYS A 30 16.66 0.46 -5.04
CA CYS A 30 16.51 -0.90 -4.56
C CYS A 30 16.11 -1.86 -5.70
N LYS A 31 16.77 -3.01 -5.72
CA LYS A 31 16.47 -4.13 -6.64
C LYS A 31 15.62 -5.21 -5.97
N ALA A 32 15.16 -4.98 -4.74
CA ALA A 32 14.36 -5.95 -4.02
C ALA A 32 13.02 -6.21 -4.73
N ARG A 33 12.64 -7.48 -4.84
CA ARG A 33 11.42 -7.95 -5.49
C ARG A 33 10.74 -9.01 -4.64
N CYS A 34 9.43 -9.11 -4.76
CA CYS A 34 8.64 -10.21 -4.23
C CYS A 34 7.54 -10.61 -5.21
N HIS A 35 7.09 -11.85 -5.11
CA HIS A 35 6.07 -12.41 -5.98
C HIS A 35 4.89 -12.86 -5.14
N THR A 36 3.68 -12.53 -5.57
CA THR A 36 2.45 -13.09 -5.01
C THR A 36 1.69 -13.86 -6.09
N ASN A 37 0.80 -14.75 -5.67
CA ASN A 37 -0.22 -15.30 -6.55
C ASN A 37 -1.17 -14.18 -7.04
N LEU A 38 -2.02 -14.50 -8.02
CA LEU A 38 -2.98 -13.54 -8.58
C LEU A 38 -3.95 -12.97 -7.53
N SER A 39 -4.36 -13.79 -6.57
CA SER A 39 -5.26 -13.36 -5.50
C SER A 39 -4.56 -12.52 -4.42
N MET A 40 -3.23 -12.38 -4.48
CA MET A 40 -2.40 -11.69 -3.47
C MET A 40 -2.46 -12.30 -2.07
N ASP A 41 -3.04 -13.50 -1.92
CA ASP A 41 -3.18 -14.19 -0.63
C ASP A 41 -1.89 -14.84 -0.15
N ALA A 42 -0.99 -15.20 -1.07
CA ALA A 42 0.23 -15.92 -0.74
C ALA A 42 1.45 -15.39 -1.50
N PHE A 43 2.56 -15.21 -0.76
CA PHE A 43 3.87 -14.98 -1.35
C PHE A 43 4.37 -16.26 -1.99
N LEU A 44 4.60 -16.23 -3.31
CA LEU A 44 5.17 -17.34 -4.08
C LEU A 44 6.68 -17.46 -3.87
N SER A 45 7.33 -16.39 -3.41
CA SER A 45 8.75 -16.38 -3.09
C SER A 45 9.06 -15.39 -1.96
N LEU A 46 10.04 -15.73 -1.15
CA LEU A 46 10.61 -14.81 -0.17
C LEU A 46 11.11 -13.53 -0.88
N PRO A 47 10.86 -12.34 -0.30
CA PRO A 47 11.41 -11.12 -0.85
C PRO A 47 12.94 -11.14 -0.83
N THR A 48 13.55 -10.61 -1.89
CA THR A 48 15.01 -10.44 -1.94
C THR A 48 15.48 -9.35 -0.98
N SER A 49 16.77 -9.35 -0.65
CA SER A 49 17.38 -8.40 0.29
C SER A 49 17.29 -6.96 -0.20
N HIS A 50 17.14 -6.03 0.75
CA HIS A 50 17.11 -4.59 0.50
C HIS A 50 18.48 -3.97 0.76
N CYS A 51 18.80 -2.92 0.01
CA CYS A 51 20.01 -2.12 0.16
C CYS A 51 19.77 -0.82 0.95
N HIS A 52 18.65 -0.71 1.65
CA HIS A 52 18.29 0.46 2.45
C HIS A 52 17.55 0.05 3.71
N ALA A 53 17.56 0.93 4.70
CA ALA A 53 16.82 0.74 5.94
C ALA A 53 15.30 0.79 5.71
N LEU A 54 14.57 0.27 6.70
CA LEU A 54 13.13 0.39 6.81
C LEU A 54 12.73 1.87 6.90
N GLN A 55 11.54 2.21 6.42
CA GLN A 55 10.98 3.56 6.52
C GLN A 55 9.75 3.53 7.44
N PRO A 56 9.94 3.34 8.76
CA PRO A 56 8.83 3.12 9.71
C PRO A 56 7.82 4.26 9.71
N ASP A 57 8.28 5.51 9.57
CA ASP A 57 7.41 6.70 9.59
C ASP A 57 6.38 6.70 8.46
N SER A 58 6.71 6.05 7.33
CA SER A 58 5.81 5.97 6.17
C SER A 58 4.79 4.82 6.26
N ILE A 59 4.97 3.89 7.21
CA ILE A 59 4.11 2.72 7.35
C ILE A 59 2.64 3.11 7.61
N PRO A 60 2.33 3.99 8.58
CA PRO A 60 0.95 4.34 8.89
C PRO A 60 0.24 5.00 7.70
N ALA A 61 0.92 5.91 7.01
CA ALA A 61 0.37 6.59 5.82
C ALA A 61 0.03 5.60 4.69
N ILE A 62 0.81 4.54 4.56
CA ILE A 62 0.63 3.52 3.53
C ILE A 62 -0.47 2.54 3.92
N GLN A 63 -0.51 2.13 5.19
CA GLN A 63 -1.61 1.33 5.71
C GLN A 63 -2.95 2.05 5.58
N LEU A 64 -2.98 3.36 5.87
CA LEU A 64 -4.14 4.21 5.65
C LEU A 64 -4.59 4.13 4.19
N LYS A 65 -3.66 4.34 3.24
CA LYS A 65 -3.96 4.26 1.80
C LYS A 65 -4.50 2.90 1.40
N ILE A 66 -3.84 1.81 1.79
CA ILE A 66 -4.27 0.44 1.45
C ILE A 66 -5.66 0.17 2.05
N GLY A 67 -5.89 0.60 3.30
CA GLY A 67 -7.19 0.46 3.97
C GLY A 67 -8.30 1.21 3.24
N ILE A 68 -8.05 2.45 2.81
CA ILE A 68 -9.01 3.23 2.01
C ILE A 68 -9.31 2.55 0.68
N GLU A 69 -8.28 2.08 -0.05
CA GLU A 69 -8.45 1.37 -1.33
C GLU A 69 -9.27 0.08 -1.16
N VAL A 70 -8.96 -0.72 -0.13
CA VAL A 70 -9.69 -1.97 0.17
C VAL A 70 -11.13 -1.67 0.59
N HIS A 71 -11.35 -0.71 1.49
CA HIS A 71 -12.68 -0.35 1.97
C HIS A 71 -13.55 0.18 0.82
N ALA A 72 -12.99 1.01 -0.06
CA ALA A 72 -13.70 1.53 -1.22
C ALA A 72 -14.06 0.46 -2.25
N ALA A 73 -13.29 -0.63 -2.34
CA ALA A 73 -13.55 -1.74 -3.26
C ALA A 73 -14.64 -2.70 -2.78
N ILE A 74 -14.91 -2.76 -1.47
CA ILE A 74 -15.85 -3.72 -0.87
C ILE A 74 -17.16 -3.08 -0.37
N THR A 75 -17.26 -1.75 -0.38
CA THR A 75 -18.45 -1.01 0.08
C THR A 75 -18.92 -0.02 -0.98
N ASP A 76 -20.18 0.39 -0.87
CA ASP A 76 -20.77 1.49 -1.65
C ASP A 76 -20.81 2.81 -0.85
N GLU A 77 -20.18 2.87 0.32
CA GLU A 77 -20.16 4.08 1.15
C GLU A 77 -19.58 5.29 0.41
N PRO A 78 -20.07 6.52 0.63
CA PRO A 78 -19.48 7.71 0.04
C PRO A 78 -17.98 7.86 0.36
N THR A 79 -17.20 8.32 -0.61
CA THR A 79 -15.75 8.58 -0.49
C THR A 79 -15.40 9.39 0.76
N SER A 80 -16.21 10.40 1.09
CA SER A 80 -16.03 11.24 2.28
C SER A 80 -16.13 10.46 3.58
N THR A 81 -17.09 9.53 3.68
CA THR A 81 -17.30 8.66 4.85
C THR A 81 -16.11 7.73 5.05
N ILE A 82 -15.65 7.10 3.97
CA ILE A 82 -14.49 6.19 4.00
C ILE A 82 -13.24 6.92 4.47
N ILE A 83 -12.94 8.09 3.87
CA ILE A 83 -11.79 8.91 4.23
C ILE A 83 -11.90 9.37 5.69
N HIS A 84 -13.06 9.89 6.11
CA HIS A 84 -13.23 10.40 7.47
C HIS A 84 -13.06 9.30 8.52
N SER A 85 -13.65 8.12 8.29
CA SER A 85 -13.49 6.96 9.15
C SER A 85 -12.01 6.54 9.27
N ALA A 86 -11.32 6.46 8.13
CA ALA A 86 -9.92 6.07 8.08
C ALA A 86 -8.98 7.09 8.77
N LEU A 87 -9.23 8.39 8.58
CA LEU A 87 -8.47 9.47 9.24
C LEU A 87 -8.67 9.47 10.75
N ARG A 88 -9.87 9.15 11.23
CA ARG A 88 -10.15 9.08 12.67
C ARG A 88 -9.38 7.97 13.37
N ALA A 89 -9.08 6.89 12.65
CA ALA A 89 -8.27 5.77 13.14
C ALA A 89 -6.76 6.00 12.98
N TYR A 90 -6.33 7.12 12.38
CA TYR A 90 -4.93 7.38 12.10
C TYR A 90 -4.15 7.75 13.38
N PRO A 91 -2.97 7.15 13.62
CA PRO A 91 -2.22 7.39 14.84
C PRO A 91 -1.67 8.82 14.89
N LEU A 92 -1.93 9.52 16.00
CA LEU A 92 -1.50 10.91 16.22
C LEU A 92 0.03 11.09 16.09
N GLY A 93 0.81 10.10 16.54
CA GLY A 93 2.27 10.11 16.45
C GLY A 93 2.81 10.09 15.01
N ALA A 94 1.99 9.73 14.03
CA ALA A 94 2.36 9.73 12.62
C ALA A 94 1.73 10.90 11.84
N ALA A 95 1.05 11.84 12.50
CA ALA A 95 0.29 12.91 11.84
C ALA A 95 1.12 13.73 10.84
N GLY A 96 2.43 13.88 11.07
CA GLY A 96 3.34 14.57 10.14
C GLY A 96 3.51 13.87 8.78
N GLN A 97 3.13 12.60 8.66
CA GLN A 97 3.19 11.81 7.42
C GLN A 97 1.80 11.63 6.78
N LEU A 98 0.79 12.37 7.25
CA LEU A 98 -0.56 12.23 6.76
C LEU A 98 -0.65 12.67 5.28
N PRO A 99 -1.17 11.82 4.39
CA PRO A 99 -1.43 12.22 3.00
C PRO A 99 -2.45 13.37 2.94
N LYS A 100 -2.30 14.26 1.97
CA LYS A 100 -3.29 15.32 1.73
C LYS A 100 -4.65 14.70 1.35
N ASN A 101 -5.74 15.28 1.83
CA ASN A 101 -7.10 14.81 1.54
C ASN A 101 -7.39 14.71 0.03
N GLU A 102 -6.93 15.68 -0.76
CA GLU A 102 -7.06 15.63 -2.23
C GLU A 102 -6.41 14.37 -2.82
N SER A 103 -5.23 14.01 -2.33
CA SER A 103 -4.54 12.80 -2.78
C SER A 103 -5.28 11.52 -2.39
N LEU A 104 -5.98 11.51 -1.25
CA LEU A 104 -6.82 10.39 -0.83
C LEU A 104 -8.08 10.28 -1.67
N MET A 105 -8.73 11.41 -2.01
CA MET A 105 -9.91 11.41 -2.88
C MET A 105 -9.60 10.84 -4.26
N LEU A 106 -8.45 11.18 -4.84
CA LEU A 106 -8.02 10.66 -6.15
C LEU A 106 -7.74 9.14 -6.16
N MET A 107 -7.58 8.50 -4.99
CA MET A 107 -7.35 7.06 -4.89
C MET A 107 -8.63 6.25 -5.05
N ILE A 108 -9.78 6.83 -4.68
CA ILE A 108 -11.08 6.20 -4.82
C ILE A 108 -11.62 6.59 -6.20
N GLN A 109 -11.33 5.76 -7.21
CA GLN A 109 -11.95 5.84 -8.52
C GLN A 109 -12.90 4.65 -8.64
N ARG A 110 -14.21 4.91 -8.49
CA ARG A 110 -15.29 3.95 -8.73
C ARG A 110 -15.94 4.26 -10.08
#